data_AF-A0A7M2Y5R0-F1
#
_entry.id   AF-A0A7M2Y5R0-F1
#
_cell.length_a   1.000
_cell.length_b   1.000
_cell.length_c   1.000
_cell.angle_alpha   90.00
_cell.angle_beta   90.00
_cell.angle_gamma   90.00
#
_symmetry.space_group_name_H-M   'P 1'
#
loop_
_entity.id
_entity.type
_entity.pdbx_description
1 polymer ?
#
loop_
_entity_poly.entity_id
_entity_poly.type
_entity_poly.pdbx_seq_one_letter_code
_entity_poly.pdbx_strand_id
1 'polypeptide(L)'
;MTLEVALQVMRLKLSLNEVNQKQDNLFNSNEIKFLEKVNRKIEGQTQKQKNPYNEQTLAWITWIIARIGGWTGYKSQGPPGYITIKNGLDRYHQQYEGFLMFSDD
;
A
#
# COMPACT_ATOMS: atom_id res chain seq x y z
N MET A 1 12.90 9.30 -11.48
CA MET A 1 12.41 7.93 -11.19
C MET A 1 13.39 6.97 -11.81
N THR A 2 13.91 6.00 -11.05
CA THR A 2 14.67 4.88 -11.60
C THR A 2 13.71 3.88 -12.26
N LEU A 3 14.23 3.05 -13.17
CA LEU A 3 13.43 2.04 -13.88
C LEU A 3 12.72 1.08 -12.91
N GLU A 4 13.39 0.71 -11.82
CA GLU A 4 12.87 -0.21 -10.80
C GLU A 4 11.64 0.36 -10.08
N VAL A 5 11.69 1.64 -9.67
CA VAL A 5 10.57 2.31 -9.00
C VAL A 5 9.37 2.41 -9.94
N ALA A 6 9.60 2.72 -11.22
CA ALA A 6 8.53 2.77 -12.21
C ALA A 6 7.86 1.40 -12.40
N LEU A 7 8.66 0.32 -12.46
CA LEU A 7 8.16 -1.04 -12.56
C LEU A 7 7.34 -1.44 -11.33
N GLN A 8 7.81 -1.09 -10.13
CA GLN A 8 7.09 -1.36 -8.88
C GLN A 8 5.74 -0.64 -8.85
N VAL A 9 5.70 0.65 -9.23
CA VAL A 9 4.46 1.43 -9.33
C VAL A 9 3.49 0.80 -10.34
N MET A 10 3.98 0.33 -11.49
CA MET A 10 3.15 -0.36 -12.48
C MET A 10 2.58 -1.68 -11.93
N ARG A 11 3.41 -2.50 -11.29
CA ARG A 11 2.97 -3.78 -10.69
C ARG A 11 1.89 -3.55 -9.64
N LEU A 12 2.06 -2.57 -8.76
CA LEU A 12 1.04 -2.19 -7.78
C LEU A 12 -0.26 -1.76 -8.48
N LYS A 13 -0.18 -0.89 -9.49
CA LYS A 13 -1.37 -0.45 -10.21
C LYS A 13 -2.11 -1.61 -10.89
N LEU A 14 -1.39 -2.52 -11.52
CA LEU A 14 -1.96 -3.69 -12.21
C LEU A 14 -2.61 -4.67 -11.23
N SER A 15 -2.04 -4.83 -10.02
CA SER A 15 -2.59 -5.72 -9.00
C SER A 15 -4.01 -5.40 -8.57
N LEU A 16 -4.48 -4.14 -8.74
CA LEU A 16 -5.85 -3.76 -8.46
C LEU A 16 -6.88 -4.43 -9.38
N ASN A 17 -6.46 -4.89 -10.56
CA ASN A 17 -7.28 -5.68 -11.47
C ASN A 17 -7.19 -7.18 -11.13
N GLU A 18 -6.05 -7.63 -10.60
CA GLU A 18 -5.75 -9.02 -10.24
C GLU A 18 -5.75 -9.20 -8.72
N VAL A 19 -6.93 -9.08 -8.11
CA VAL A 19 -7.12 -8.98 -6.65
C VAL A 19 -6.61 -10.16 -5.82
N ASN A 20 -6.31 -11.31 -6.46
CA ASN A 20 -5.83 -12.52 -5.82
C ASN A 20 -4.31 -12.72 -5.96
N GLN A 21 -3.60 -11.80 -6.59
CA GLN A 21 -2.15 -11.91 -6.74
C GLN A 21 -1.47 -11.74 -5.38
N LYS A 22 -0.75 -12.78 -4.94
CA LYS A 22 0.08 -12.72 -3.75
C LYS A 22 1.25 -11.77 -3.96
N GLN A 23 1.74 -11.20 -2.87
CA GLN A 23 2.94 -10.40 -2.92
C GLN A 23 4.17 -11.33 -3.07
N ASP A 24 4.64 -11.49 -4.32
CA ASP A 24 5.73 -12.38 -4.75
C ASP A 24 7.10 -11.92 -4.20
N ASN A 25 7.29 -11.96 -2.87
CA ASN A 25 8.49 -11.49 -2.16
C ASN A 25 8.86 -10.01 -2.43
N LEU A 26 7.89 -9.20 -2.87
CA LEU A 26 8.07 -7.77 -3.09
C LEU A 26 8.27 -6.99 -1.79
N PHE A 27 7.72 -7.50 -0.68
CA PHE A 27 7.89 -6.92 0.65
C PHE A 27 8.34 -8.00 1.63
N ASN A 28 9.23 -7.62 2.54
CA ASN A 28 9.74 -8.47 3.61
C ASN A 28 8.73 -8.61 4.77
N SER A 29 8.99 -9.52 5.70
CA SER A 29 8.06 -9.79 6.80
C SER A 29 7.86 -8.59 7.75
N ASN A 30 8.87 -7.72 7.91
CA ASN A 30 8.76 -6.52 8.75
C ASN A 30 7.93 -5.43 8.07
N GLU A 31 8.11 -5.26 6.76
CA GLU A 31 7.30 -4.39 5.91
C GLU A 31 5.83 -4.81 5.95
N ILE A 32 5.53 -6.11 5.90
CA ILE A 32 4.15 -6.61 6.01
C ILE A 32 3.56 -6.32 7.39
N LYS A 33 4.30 -6.56 8.48
CA LYS A 33 3.85 -6.19 9.84
C LYS A 33 3.58 -4.70 9.97
N PHE A 34 4.43 -3.86 9.38
CA PHE A 34 4.23 -2.43 9.36
C PHE A 34 2.96 -2.06 8.56
N LEU A 35 2.77 -2.63 7.37
CA LEU A 35 1.58 -2.42 6.55
C LEU A 35 0.30 -2.88 7.26
N GLU A 36 0.32 -3.98 8.01
CA GLU A 36 -0.81 -4.43 8.84
C GLU A 36 -1.16 -3.41 9.93
N LYS A 37 -0.16 -2.88 10.65
CA LYS A 37 -0.35 -1.82 11.63
C LYS A 37 -0.91 -0.54 11.00
N VAL A 38 -0.36 -0.14 9.85
CA VAL A 38 -0.82 1.03 9.12
C VAL A 38 -2.24 0.84 8.62
N ASN A 39 -2.57 -0.32 8.05
CA ASN A 39 -3.92 -0.65 7.59
C ASN A 39 -4.94 -0.48 8.71
N ARG A 40 -4.68 -1.04 9.90
CA ARG A 40 -5.56 -0.88 11.08
C ARG A 40 -5.74 0.58 11.52
N LYS A 41 -4.75 1.44 11.29
CA LYS A 41 -4.81 2.87 11.64
C LYS A 41 -5.59 3.70 10.62
N ILE A 42 -5.50 3.34 9.33
CA ILE A 42 -6.09 4.13 8.22
C ILE A 42 -7.43 3.57 7.73
N GLU A 43 -7.74 2.32 8.05
CA GLU A 43 -9.04 1.73 7.78
C GLU A 43 -10.09 2.45 8.63
N GLY A 44 -11.13 2.95 7.97
CA GLY A 44 -12.18 3.64 8.68
C GLY A 44 -13.04 2.67 9.49
N GLN A 45 -13.83 3.21 10.41
CA GLN A 45 -14.73 2.41 11.25
C GLN A 45 -15.84 1.73 10.45
N THR A 46 -16.15 2.24 9.26
CA THR A 46 -17.23 1.71 8.42
C THR A 46 -16.73 0.67 7.43
N GLN A 47 -17.55 -0.33 7.12
CA GLN A 47 -17.23 -1.39 6.15
C GLN A 47 -16.85 -0.85 4.75
N LYS A 48 -17.36 0.34 4.38
CA LYS A 48 -17.02 1.00 3.11
C LYS A 48 -15.63 1.63 3.09
N GLN A 49 -15.03 1.86 4.25
CA GLN A 49 -13.70 2.45 4.43
C GLN A 49 -12.64 1.40 4.79
N LYS A 50 -13.04 0.13 4.95
CA LYS A 50 -12.12 -0.98 5.13
C LYS A 50 -11.53 -1.40 3.80
N ASN A 51 -10.33 -1.96 3.87
CA ASN A 51 -9.66 -2.53 2.71
C ASN A 51 -10.46 -3.75 2.20
N PRO A 52 -10.94 -3.73 0.94
CA PRO A 52 -11.77 -4.82 0.40
C PRO A 52 -10.94 -6.03 -0.07
N TYR A 53 -9.62 -5.92 -0.10
CA TYR A 53 -8.73 -6.96 -0.62
C TYR A 53 -8.25 -7.90 0.49
N ASN A 54 -7.93 -9.14 0.12
CA ASN A 54 -7.40 -10.14 1.04
C ASN A 54 -6.02 -9.71 1.57
N GLU A 55 -5.76 -9.93 2.86
CA GLU A 55 -4.48 -9.60 3.48
C GLU A 55 -3.30 -10.22 2.72
N GLN A 56 -2.15 -9.52 2.68
CA GLN A 56 -0.91 -9.95 2.01
C GLN A 56 -1.01 -10.15 0.48
N THR A 57 -2.09 -9.70 -0.15
CA THR A 57 -2.15 -9.56 -1.62
C THR A 57 -1.54 -8.24 -2.09
N LEU A 58 -1.07 -8.17 -3.33
CA LEU A 58 -0.56 -6.92 -3.89
C LEU A 58 -1.63 -5.84 -3.98
N ALA A 59 -2.89 -6.23 -4.24
CA ALA A 59 -4.01 -5.30 -4.24
C ALA A 59 -4.23 -4.68 -2.85
N TRP A 60 -4.12 -5.49 -1.79
CA TRP A 60 -4.21 -5.02 -0.40
C TRP A 60 -3.11 -4.02 -0.06
N ILE A 61 -1.86 -4.33 -0.44
CA ILE A 61 -0.72 -3.43 -0.24
C ILE A 61 -0.89 -2.13 -1.04
N THR A 62 -1.31 -2.23 -2.30
CA THR A 62 -1.55 -1.08 -3.17
C THR A 62 -2.63 -0.16 -2.60
N TRP A 63 -3.70 -0.72 -2.03
CA TRP A 63 -4.74 0.07 -1.37
C TRP A 63 -4.18 0.88 -0.20
N ILE A 64 -3.35 0.25 0.65
CA ILE A 64 -2.72 0.92 1.80
C ILE A 64 -1.78 2.04 1.34
N ILE A 65 -0.89 1.73 0.38
CA ILE A 65 0.06 2.69 -0.19
C ILE A 65 -0.69 3.88 -0.79
N ALA A 66 -1.74 3.63 -1.56
CA ALA A 66 -2.55 4.70 -2.15
C ALA A 66 -3.20 5.60 -1.08
N ARG A 67 -3.69 5.02 0.02
CA ARG A 67 -4.25 5.78 1.16
C ARG A 67 -3.20 6.67 1.81
N ILE A 68 -1.99 6.18 2.03
CA ILE A 68 -0.84 6.98 2.51
C ILE A 68 -0.52 8.11 1.52
N GLY A 69 -0.65 7.82 0.22
CA GLY A 69 -0.48 8.77 -0.89
C GLY A 69 -1.57 9.83 -1.02
N GLY A 70 -2.59 9.83 -0.15
CA GLY A 70 -3.67 10.81 -0.15
C GLY A 70 -4.91 10.39 -0.94
N TRP A 71 -5.02 9.13 -1.37
CA TRP A 71 -6.24 8.60 -1.95
C TRP A 71 -7.34 8.44 -0.90
N THR A 72 -8.56 8.82 -1.23
CA THR A 72 -9.69 8.80 -0.28
C THR A 72 -10.29 7.41 -0.05
N GLY A 73 -10.02 6.45 -0.95
CA GLY A 73 -10.51 5.07 -0.83
C GLY A 73 -11.97 4.88 -1.25
N TYR A 74 -12.67 5.94 -1.70
CA TYR A 74 -14.06 5.83 -2.13
C TYR A 74 -14.17 5.16 -3.50
N LYS A 75 -15.05 4.15 -3.61
CA LYS A 75 -15.36 3.48 -4.87
C LYS A 75 -15.81 4.44 -5.98
N SER A 76 -16.44 5.56 -5.62
CA SER A 76 -16.89 6.60 -6.57
C SER A 76 -15.76 7.38 -7.24
N GLN A 77 -14.57 7.44 -6.62
CA GLN A 77 -13.40 8.15 -7.13
C GLN A 77 -12.54 7.30 -8.07
N GLY A 78 -12.92 6.03 -8.26
CA GLY A 78 -12.15 5.07 -9.06
C GLY A 78 -10.84 4.63 -8.40
N PRO A 79 -10.09 3.73 -9.06
CA PRO A 79 -8.83 3.21 -8.55
C PRO A 79 -7.74 4.29 -8.55
N PRO A 80 -6.80 4.26 -7.59
CA PRO A 80 -5.75 5.28 -7.46
C PRO A 80 -4.88 5.37 -8.71
N GLY A 81 -4.50 6.59 -9.10
CA GLY A 81 -3.62 6.83 -10.24
C GLY A 81 -2.15 6.50 -9.95
N TYR A 82 -1.32 6.40 -10.99
CA TYR A 82 0.11 6.12 -10.86
C TYR A 82 0.84 7.13 -9.97
N ILE A 83 0.51 8.42 -10.09
CA ILE A 83 1.13 9.48 -9.27
C ILE A 83 0.77 9.30 -7.79
N THR A 84 -0.48 8.95 -7.49
CA THR A 84 -0.92 8.71 -6.11
C THR A 84 -0.20 7.51 -5.48
N ILE A 85 -0.03 6.42 -6.25
CA ILE A 85 0.71 5.24 -5.82
C ILE A 85 2.18 5.59 -5.57
N LYS A 86 2.82 6.32 -6.49
CA LYS A 86 4.21 6.79 -6.35
C LYS A 86 4.39 7.64 -5.09
N ASN A 87 3.53 8.64 -4.89
CA ASN A 87 3.58 9.50 -3.71
C ASN A 87 3.33 8.69 -2.42
N GLY A 88 2.47 7.67 -2.50
CA GLY A 88 2.24 6.73 -1.42
C GLY A 88 3.48 5.92 -1.08
N LEU A 89 4.21 5.42 -2.08
CA LEU A 89 5.46 4.67 -1.90
C LEU A 89 6.54 5.54 -1.25
N ASP A 90 6.75 6.77 -1.73
CA ASP A 90 7.74 7.67 -1.14
C ASP A 90 7.46 7.90 0.36
N ARG A 91 6.19 8.16 0.71
CA ARG A 91 5.76 8.36 2.10
C ARG A 91 5.84 7.07 2.91
N TYR A 92 5.54 5.94 2.30
CA TYR A 92 5.67 4.63 2.91
C TYR A 92 7.12 4.36 3.32
N HIS A 93 8.09 4.59 2.43
CA HIS A 93 9.51 4.41 2.74
C HIS A 93 9.95 5.29 3.91
N GLN A 94 9.57 6.57 3.92
CA GLN A 94 9.87 7.48 5.03
C GLN A 94 9.29 7.00 6.37
N GLN A 95 8.05 6.52 6.38
CA GLN A 95 7.42 6.02 7.61
C GLN A 95 8.00 4.69 8.06
N TYR A 96 8.37 3.82 7.11
CA TYR A 96 8.97 2.52 7.39
C TYR A 96 10.39 2.66 7.96
N GLU A 97 11.20 3.58 7.42
CA GLU A 97 12.50 3.93 7.99
C GLU A 97 12.37 4.39 9.46
N GLY A 98 11.41 5.28 9.74
CA GLY A 98 11.13 5.68 11.12
C GLY A 98 10.68 4.51 11.99
N PHE A 99 9.83 3.61 11.47
CA PHE A 99 9.41 2.41 12.19
C PHE A 99 10.58 1.50 12.58
N LEU A 100 11.55 1.31 11.68
CA LEU A 100 12.76 0.54 11.96
C LEU A 100 13.60 1.20 13.06
N MET A 101 13.83 2.51 12.97
CA MET A 101 14.61 3.24 13.98
C MET A 101 14.05 3.11 15.39
N PHE A 102 12.72 3.09 15.56
CA PHE A 102 12.08 2.92 16.86
C PHE A 102 11.85 1.46 17.27
N SER A 103 12.12 0.50 16.39
CA SER A 103 11.95 -0.94 16.68
C SER A 103 13.27 -1.63 17.07
N ASP A 104 14.40 -0.93 16.94
CA ASP A 104 15.76 -1.42 17.28
C ASP A 104 16.23 -0.99 18.70
N ASP A 105 15.36 -0.35 19.50
CA ASP A 105 15.53 -0.04 20.94
C ASP A 105 14.70 -0.99 21.83
#